data_AF-A0A1V5LIC7-F1
#
_entry.id   AF-A0A1V5LIC7-F1
#
_cell.length_a   1.000
_cell.length_b   1.000
_cell.length_c   1.000
_cell.angle_alpha   90.00
_cell.angle_beta   90.00
_cell.angle_gamma   90.00
#
_symmetry.space_group_name_H-M   'P 1'
#
loop_
_entity.id
_entity.type
_entity.pdbx_description
1 polymer ?
#
loop_
_entity_poly.entity_id
_entity_poly.type
_entity_poly.pdbx_seq_one_letter_code
_entity_poly.pdbx_strand_id
1 'polypeptide(L)' 'MRGLRSLFTLARATSVGINTAFSRLGYTYNGRLVNNCHIAGDWEDMNLWVTRL' A
#
# COMPACT_ATOMS: atom_id res chain seq x y z
N MET A 1 11.77 -19.34 17.09
CA MET A 1 11.50 -18.93 15.68
C MET A 1 10.77 -17.59 15.72
N ARG A 2 11.28 -16.54 15.07
CA ARG A 2 10.57 -15.24 15.00
C ARG A 2 9.63 -15.29 13.79
N GLY A 3 8.34 -15.54 14.05
CA GLY A 3 7.31 -15.48 13.00
C GLY A 3 7.11 -14.06 12.48
N LEU A 4 6.60 -13.96 11.25
CA LEU A 4 6.11 -12.70 10.70
C LEU A 4 4.99 -12.18 11.59
N ARG A 5 5.06 -10.91 12.01
CA ARG A 5 4.04 -10.29 12.87
C ARG A 5 3.05 -9.41 12.10
N SER A 6 3.42 -9.00 10.89
CA SER A 6 2.66 -8.08 10.07
C SER A 6 2.88 -8.38 8.59
N LEU A 7 1.88 -8.08 7.78
CA LEU A 7 1.97 -8.01 6.33
C LEU A 7 1.87 -6.55 5.88
N PHE A 8 2.51 -6.22 4.77
CA PHE A 8 2.35 -4.91 4.14
C PHE A 8 2.23 -5.04 2.62
N THR A 9 1.64 -4.03 2.01
CA THR A 9 1.54 -3.90 0.56
C THR A 9 1.51 -2.43 0.14
N LEU A 10 1.90 -2.17 -1.11
CA LEU A 10 1.88 -0.84 -1.73
C LEU A 10 0.86 -0.83 -2.86
N ALA A 11 0.08 0.25 -2.94
CA ALA A 11 -0.85 0.49 -4.04
C ALA A 11 -0.64 1.91 -4.58
N ARG A 12 -0.71 2.10 -5.90
CA ARG A 12 -0.67 3.45 -6.48
C ARG A 12 -1.72 4.33 -5.82
N ALA A 13 -1.32 5.50 -5.34
CA ALA A 13 -2.20 6.38 -4.58
C ALA A 13 -3.44 6.80 -5.39
N THR A 14 -3.30 6.93 -6.70
CA THR A 14 -4.39 7.27 -7.63
C THR A 14 -5.34 6.09 -7.92
N SER A 15 -4.97 4.85 -7.59
CA SER A 15 -5.83 3.68 -7.82
C SER A 15 -6.89 3.53 -6.73
N VAL A 16 -7.97 4.30 -6.84
CA VAL A 16 -9.06 4.34 -5.83
C VAL A 16 -9.64 2.94 -5.57
N GLY A 17 -9.84 2.14 -6.61
CA GLY A 17 -10.40 0.78 -6.48
C GLY A 17 -9.53 -0.15 -5.64
N ILE A 18 -8.22 -0.19 -5.89
CA ILE A 18 -7.27 -1.03 -5.15
C ILE A 18 -7.16 -0.55 -3.70
N ASN A 19 -7.04 0.76 -3.47
CA ASN A 19 -6.97 1.32 -2.13
C ASN A 19 -8.25 1.03 -1.32
N THR A 20 -9.42 1.13 -1.95
CA THR A 20 -10.70 0.78 -1.32
C THR A 20 -10.75 -0.71 -0.98
N ALA A 21 -10.24 -1.59 -1.84
CA ALA A 21 -10.17 -3.02 -1.55
C ALA A 21 -9.30 -3.30 -0.32
N PHE A 22 -8.10 -2.70 -0.21
CA PHE A 22 -7.24 -2.88 0.96
C PHE A 22 -7.88 -2.36 2.26
N SER A 23 -8.53 -1.20 2.21
CA SER A 23 -9.31 -0.68 3.34
C SER A 23 -10.41 -1.66 3.77
N ARG A 24 -11.16 -2.22 2.83
CA ARG A 24 -12.24 -3.19 3.11
C ARG A 24 -11.72 -4.54 3.62
N LEU A 25 -10.52 -4.94 3.21
CA LEU A 25 -9.86 -6.16 3.67
C LEU A 25 -9.20 -6.01 5.05
N GLY A 26 -9.38 -4.87 5.73
CA GLY A 26 -8.88 -4.65 7.08
C GLY A 26 -7.41 -4.23 7.16
N TYR A 27 -6.79 -3.86 6.03
CA TYR A 27 -5.48 -3.22 6.08
C TYR A 27 -5.62 -1.78 6.60
N THR A 28 -4.66 -1.36 7.41
CA THR A 28 -4.57 0.00 7.94
C THR A 28 -3.65 0.82 7.03
N TYR A 29 -4.14 1.98 6.59
CA TYR A 29 -3.33 2.96 5.87
C TYR A 29 -2.23 3.47 6.79
N ASN A 30 -0.98 3.41 6.34
CA ASN A 30 0.20 3.74 7.14
C ASN A 30 1.04 4.88 6.53
N GLY A 31 0.56 5.50 5.46
CA GLY A 31 1.20 6.67 4.85
C GLY A 31 1.31 6.56 3.33
N ARG A 32 1.87 7.61 2.73
CA ARG A 32 2.11 7.72 1.29
C ARG A 32 3.58 8.00 1.01
N LEU A 33 4.14 7.20 0.12
CA LEU A 33 5.47 7.37 -0.44
C LEU A 33 5.34 8.19 -1.72
N VAL A 34 5.87 9.41 -1.70
CA VAL A 34 5.77 10.36 -2.82
C VAL A 34 6.83 10.03 -3.87
N ASN A 35 6.47 10.08 -5.16
CA ASN A 35 7.38 9.76 -6.28
C ASN A 35 8.10 8.41 -6.10
N ASN A 36 7.40 7.40 -5.60
CA ASN A 36 8.01 6.16 -5.15
C ASN A 36 8.35 5.20 -6.30
N CYS A 37 7.48 5.13 -7.32
CA CYS A 37 7.64 4.20 -8.43
C CYS A 37 7.52 4.91 -9.76
N HIS A 38 8.36 4.54 -10.72
CA HIS A 38 8.23 4.98 -12.09
C HIS A 38 7.38 3.97 -12.87
N ILE A 39 6.19 4.37 -13.33
CA ILE A 39 5.27 3.50 -14.06
C ILE A 39 4.77 4.22 -15.30
N ALA A 40 4.87 3.56 -16.45
CA ALA A 40 4.40 4.09 -17.74
C ALA A 40 5.00 5.45 -18.14
N GLY A 41 6.21 5.78 -17.66
CA GLY A 41 6.92 7.01 -18.03
C GLY A 41 6.77 8.16 -17.03
N ASP A 42 6.00 7.98 -15.97
CA ASP A 42 5.79 8.98 -14.93
C ASP A 42 6.08 8.44 -13.53
N TRP A 43 6.35 9.37 -12.61
CA TRP A 43 6.48 9.08 -11.19
C TRP A 43 5.12 8.98 -10.51
N GLU A 44 4.96 7.93 -9.74
CA GLU A 44 3.72 7.58 -9.07
C GLU A 44 3.93 7.50 -7.57
N ASP A 45 3.00 8.11 -6.83
CA ASP A 45 2.93 7.93 -5.39
C ASP A 45 2.32 6.58 -5.04
N MET A 46 2.74 6.00 -3.92
CA MET A 46 2.25 4.72 -3.44
C MET A 46 1.73 4.85 -2.00
N ASN A 47 0.51 4.38 -1.74
CA ASN A 47 -0.02 4.22 -0.40
C ASN A 47 0.50 2.93 0.23
N LEU A 48 0.98 3.02 1.47
CA LEU A 48 1.40 1.91 2.30
C LEU A 48 0.22 1.39 3.12
N TRP A 49 -0.04 0.09 2.99
CA TRP A 49 -1.09 -0.63 3.70
C TRP A 49 -0.44 -1.70 4.57
N VAL A 50 -0.83 -1.78 5.84
CA VAL A 50 -0.26 -2.71 6.82
C VAL A 50 -1.39 -3.46 7.53
N THR A 51 -1.22 -4.76 7.76
CA THR A 51 -2.09 -5.56 8.63
C THR A 51 -1.26 -6.42 9.56
N ARG A 52 -1.86 -6.84 10.67
CA ARG A 52 -1.24 -7.73 11.65
C ARG A 52 -1.65 -9.18 11.35
N LEU A 53 -0.70 -10.10 11.46
CA LEU A 53 -0.97 -11.55 11.41
C LEU A 53 -1.48 -12.07 12.75
#